data_AF-A0A1T5NMT9-F1
#
_entry.id   AF-A0A1T5NMT9-F1
#
_cell.length_a   1.000
_cell.length_b   1.000
_cell.length_c   1.000
_cell.angle_alpha   90.00
_cell.angle_beta   90.00
_cell.angle_gamma   90.00
#
_symmetry.space_group_name_H-M   'P 1'
#
loop_
_entity.id
_entity.type
_entity.pdbx_description
1 polymer ?
#
loop_
_entity_poly.entity_id
_entity_poly.type
_entity_poly.pdbx_seq_one_letter_code
_entity_poly.pdbx_strand_id
1 'polypeptide(L)'
;MLLYNKRAIKIIRKSLKLTQQEMGNLLGVSRACFVTYENGRSKGKRNFFFERMLTEFGIDLRQPEDLRRIVFTDTSKIAQPVYQYLSELEIEEE
;
A
#
# COMPACT_ATOMS: atom_id res chain seq x y z
N MET A 1 -6.91 -0.62 -16.74
CA MET A 1 -5.71 -1.44 -16.47
C MET A 1 -5.61 -1.55 -14.96
N LEU A 2 -5.23 -2.68 -14.35
CA LEU A 2 -5.14 -2.74 -12.87
C LEU A 2 -3.98 -1.83 -12.41
N LEU A 3 -4.33 -0.61 -12.02
CA LEU A 3 -3.43 0.42 -11.53
C LEU A 3 -4.04 0.89 -10.21
N TYR A 4 -3.35 0.57 -9.12
CA TYR A 4 -3.76 1.00 -7.79
C TYR A 4 -3.65 2.51 -7.67
N ASN A 5 -4.45 3.09 -6.77
CA ASN A 5 -4.27 4.47 -6.37
C ASN A 5 -2.92 4.61 -5.65
N LYS A 6 -1.91 5.17 -6.34
CA LYS A 6 -0.57 5.41 -5.79
C LYS A 6 -0.56 6.15 -4.46
N ARG A 7 -1.61 6.95 -4.18
CA ARG A 7 -1.77 7.67 -2.91
C ARG A 7 -2.00 6.71 -1.75
N ALA A 8 -2.68 5.58 -1.98
CA ALA A 8 -2.95 4.59 -0.95
C ALA A 8 -1.66 4.07 -0.31
N ILE A 9 -0.61 3.79 -1.11
CA ILE A 9 0.69 3.32 -0.59
C ILE A 9 1.27 4.31 0.42
N LYS A 10 1.29 5.60 0.05
CA LYS A 10 1.86 6.65 0.90
C LYS A 10 1.05 6.83 2.18
N ILE A 11 -0.28 6.79 2.07
CA ILE A 11 -1.21 6.87 3.21
C ILE A 11 -0.96 5.69 4.15
N ILE A 12 -1.02 4.45 3.64
CA ILE A 12 -0.78 3.22 4.41
C ILE A 12 0.56 3.32 5.15
N ARG A 13 1.65 3.65 4.45
CA ARG A 13 2.97 3.75 5.07
C ARG A 13 3.00 4.78 6.20
N LYS A 14 2.42 5.97 5.97
CA LYS A 14 2.37 7.03 6.98
C LYS A 14 1.52 6.64 8.19
N SER A 15 0.39 5.97 7.98
CA SER A 15 -0.48 5.48 9.06
C SER A 15 0.20 4.40 9.90
N LEU A 16 1.05 3.58 9.28
CA LEU A 16 1.95 2.64 9.97
C LEU A 16 3.15 3.31 10.64
N LYS A 17 3.31 4.64 10.50
CA LYS A 17 4.44 5.44 11.01
C LYS A 17 5.81 4.98 10.51
N LEU A 18 5.87 4.45 9.29
CA LEU A 18 7.09 3.94 8.68
C LEU A 18 7.74 4.97 7.74
N THR A 19 9.07 5.01 7.75
CA THR A 19 9.86 5.64 6.70
C THR A 19 9.81 4.81 5.41
N GLN A 20 10.19 5.41 4.27
CA GLN A 20 10.30 4.68 3.01
C GLN A 20 11.34 3.55 3.07
N GLN A 21 12.38 3.71 3.91
CA GLN A 21 13.40 2.69 4.10
C GLN A 21 12.86 1.51 4.91
N GLU A 22 12.19 1.76 6.03
CA GLU A 22 11.61 0.71 6.87
C GLU A 22 10.54 -0.08 6.12
N MET A 23 9.65 0.61 5.40
CA MET A 23 8.65 -0.04 4.56
C MET A 23 9.29 -0.90 3.46
N GLY A 24 10.35 -0.38 2.82
CA GLY A 24 11.12 -1.15 1.85
C GLY A 24 11.74 -2.42 2.45
N ASN A 25 12.36 -2.29 3.63
CA ASN A 25 12.95 -3.42 4.34
C ASN A 25 11.92 -4.51 4.66
N LEU A 26 10.74 -4.15 5.19
CA LEU A 26 9.66 -5.10 5.49
C LEU A 26 9.16 -5.82 4.24
N LEU A 27 9.05 -5.09 3.13
CA LEU A 27 8.60 -5.64 1.86
C LEU A 27 9.70 -6.41 1.10
N GLY A 28 10.95 -6.36 1.55
CA GLY A 28 12.08 -7.01 0.88
C GLY A 28 12.52 -6.28 -0.41
N VAL A 29 12.35 -4.97 -0.48
CA VAL A 29 12.78 -4.13 -1.62
C VAL A 29 13.68 -2.99 -1.15
N SER A 30 14.54 -2.48 -2.04
CA SER A 30 15.32 -1.28 -1.72
C SER A 30 14.41 -0.07 -1.53
N ARG A 31 14.85 0.91 -0.72
CA ARG A 31 14.14 2.20 -0.57
C ARG A 31 13.87 2.86 -1.93
N ALA A 32 14.85 2.88 -2.83
CA ALA A 32 14.69 3.45 -4.16
C ALA A 32 13.57 2.75 -4.94
N CYS A 33 13.50 1.42 -4.88
CA CYS A 33 12.42 0.64 -5.47
C CYS A 33 11.07 0.99 -4.84
N PHE A 34 10.97 1.04 -3.52
CA PHE A 34 9.75 1.45 -2.81
C PHE A 34 9.27 2.85 -3.24
N VAL A 35 10.17 3.82 -3.35
CA VAL A 35 9.87 5.18 -3.84
C VAL A 35 9.26 5.15 -5.25
N THR A 36 9.67 4.23 -6.13
CA THR A 36 9.06 4.11 -7.46
C THR A 36 7.63 3.60 -7.39
N TYR A 37 7.32 2.66 -6.50
CA TYR A 37 5.95 2.20 -6.26
C TYR A 37 5.09 3.32 -5.66
N GLU A 38 5.55 3.95 -4.57
CA GLU A 38 4.80 5.03 -3.90
C GLU A 38 4.45 6.19 -4.84
N ASN A 39 5.32 6.51 -5.81
CA ASN A 39 5.06 7.57 -6.78
C ASN A 39 4.31 7.09 -8.04
N GLY A 40 3.95 5.82 -8.14
CA GLY A 40 3.32 5.24 -9.33
C GLY A 40 4.22 5.23 -10.58
N ARG A 41 5.54 5.29 -10.40
CA ARG A 41 6.53 5.31 -11.50
C ARG A 41 7.05 3.92 -11.87
N SER A 42 6.64 2.88 -11.15
CA SER A 42 7.09 1.52 -11.41
C SER A 42 6.51 0.98 -12.72
N LYS A 43 7.39 0.71 -13.69
CA LYS A 43 7.05 0.12 -15.00
C LYS A 43 7.17 -1.41 -15.06
N GLY A 44 7.56 -2.06 -13.95
CA GLY A 44 8.01 -3.46 -13.90
C GLY A 44 7.08 -4.44 -13.16
N LYS A 45 7.65 -5.54 -12.64
CA LYS A 45 6.99 -6.67 -11.93
C LYS A 45 6.31 -6.23 -10.62
N ARG A 46 5.17 -5.54 -10.72
CA ARG A 46 4.34 -5.10 -9.59
C ARG A 46 3.78 -6.25 -8.76
N ASN A 47 3.68 -7.45 -9.32
CA ASN A 47 3.17 -8.64 -8.63
C ASN A 47 3.93 -8.91 -7.33
N PHE A 48 5.26 -8.86 -7.34
CA PHE A 48 6.04 -9.07 -6.12
C PHE A 48 5.62 -8.06 -5.03
N PHE A 49 5.57 -6.78 -5.36
CA PHE A 49 5.15 -5.75 -4.42
C PHE A 49 3.73 -5.98 -3.87
N PHE A 50 2.77 -6.37 -4.72
CA PHE A 50 1.41 -6.68 -4.29
C PHE A 50 1.33 -7.91 -3.38
N GLU A 51 2.02 -8.99 -3.71
CA GLU A 51 2.08 -10.19 -2.87
C GLU A 51 2.69 -9.88 -1.49
N ARG A 52 3.72 -9.01 -1.45
CA ARG A 52 4.32 -8.58 -0.18
C ARG A 52 3.37 -7.71 0.64
N MET A 53 2.64 -6.78 0.02
CA MET A 53 1.61 -5.99 0.71
C MET A 53 0.50 -6.86 1.29
N LEU A 54 0.08 -7.87 0.54
CA LEU A 54 -0.91 -8.86 0.97
C LEU A 54 -0.40 -9.69 2.16
N THR A 55 0.82 -10.22 2.05
CA THR A 55 1.40 -11.12 3.06
C THR A 55 1.74 -10.42 4.38
N GLU A 56 2.36 -9.23 4.29
CA GLU A 56 2.90 -8.52 5.44
C GLU A 56 1.87 -7.64 6.14
N PHE A 57 0.93 -7.06 5.39
CA PHE A 57 -0.03 -6.09 5.92
C PHE A 57 -1.49 -6.49 5.73
N GLY A 58 -1.77 -7.60 5.04
CA GLY A 58 -3.13 -8.03 4.76
C GLY A 58 -3.87 -7.09 3.80
N ILE A 59 -3.16 -6.29 3.00
CA ILE A 59 -3.77 -5.26 2.12
C ILE A 59 -3.64 -5.69 0.66
N ASP A 60 -4.77 -5.78 -0.04
CA ASP A 60 -4.77 -6.05 -1.48
C ASP A 60 -4.85 -4.76 -2.29
N LEU A 61 -3.74 -4.41 -2.93
CA LEU A 61 -3.65 -3.24 -3.80
C LEU A 61 -4.13 -3.49 -5.23
N ARG A 62 -4.49 -4.71 -5.62
CA ARG A 62 -4.90 -5.06 -7.00
C ARG A 62 -6.37 -4.71 -7.25
N GLN A 63 -6.67 -3.42 -7.16
CA GLN A 63 -8.04 -2.91 -7.24
C GLN A 63 -8.28 -2.12 -8.54
N PRO A 64 -9.55 -1.97 -8.96
CA PRO A 64 -9.94 -1.02 -10.00
C PRO A 64 -9.48 0.41 -9.69
N GLU A 65 -9.23 1.22 -10.73
CA GLU A 65 -8.74 2.60 -10.59
C GLU A 65 -9.76 3.52 -9.88
N ASP A 66 -11.05 3.26 -10.08
CA ASP A 66 -12.18 3.97 -9.49
C ASP A 66 -12.44 3.61 -8.02
N LEU A 67 -11.73 2.60 -7.49
CA LEU A 67 -11.89 2.22 -6.09
C LEU A 67 -11.17 3.21 -5.17
N ARG A 68 -11.97 4.03 -4.47
CA ARG A 68 -11.49 5.08 -3.55
C ARG A 68 -11.28 4.60 -2.11
N ARG A 69 -11.10 3.30 -1.87
CA ARG A 69 -10.93 2.74 -0.52
C ARG A 69 -9.81 1.71 -0.45
N ILE A 70 -9.28 1.49 0.75
CA ILE A 70 -8.27 0.45 1.00
C ILE A 70 -8.98 -0.88 1.25
N VAL A 71 -8.53 -1.94 0.56
CA VAL A 71 -9.08 -3.29 0.71
C VAL A 71 -8.19 -4.13 1.61
N PHE A 72 -8.79 -4.63 2.69
CA PHE A 72 -8.15 -5.53 3.65
C PHE A 72 -8.62 -6.96 3.41
N THR A 73 -7.67 -7.89 3.45
CA THR A 73 -7.86 -9.34 3.37
C THR A 73 -7.59 -10.01 4.71
N ASP A 74 -6.73 -9.41 5.54
CA ASP A 74 -6.44 -9.83 6.91
C ASP A 74 -6.20 -8.60 7.78
N THR A 75 -7.17 -8.27 8.63
CA THR A 75 -7.10 -7.08 9.50
C THR A 75 -6.20 -7.29 10.72
N SER A 76 -5.81 -8.54 11.02
CA SER A 76 -4.93 -8.86 12.16
C SER A 76 -3.47 -8.47 11.93
N LYS A 77 -3.10 -8.20 10.67
CA LYS A 77 -1.75 -7.85 10.23
C LYS A 77 -1.34 -6.41 10.52
N ILE A 78 -2.28 -5.57 10.93
CA ILE A 78 -2.03 -4.18 11.29
C ILE A 78 -2.67 -3.86 12.63
N ALA A 79 -2.16 -2.82 13.30
CA ALA A 79 -2.71 -2.39 14.58
C ALA A 79 -4.16 -1.92 14.42
N GLN A 80 -5.03 -2.31 15.36
CA GLN A 80 -6.47 -1.98 15.32
C GLN A 80 -6.76 -0.47 15.08
N PRO A 81 -6.06 0.49 15.73
CA PRO A 81 -6.30 1.91 15.46
C PRO A 81 -5.96 2.33 14.03
N VAL A 82 -4.96 1.69 13.42
CA VAL A 82 -4.58 1.95 12.03
C VAL A 82 -5.63 1.40 11.09
N TYR A 83 -6.15 0.20 11.36
CA TYR A 83 -7.24 -0.38 10.58
C TYR A 83 -8.48 0.50 10.61
N GLN A 84 -8.93 0.93 11.80
CA GLN A 84 -10.10 1.81 11.96
C GLN A 84 -9.97 3.05 11.09
N TYR A 85 -8.85 3.78 11.21
CA TYR A 85 -8.58 4.96 10.41
C TYR A 85 -8.57 4.67 8.89
N LEU A 86 -7.87 3.63 8.45
CA LEU A 86 -7.72 3.34 7.02
C LEU A 86 -9.00 2.79 6.38
N SER A 87 -9.84 2.10 7.15
CA SER A 87 -11.09 1.49 6.67
C SER A 87 -12.18 2.51 6.38
N GLU A 88 -12.14 3.64 7.08
CA GLU A 88 -13.10 4.75 6.94
C GLU A 88 -12.64 5.80 5.91
N LEU A 89 -11.39 5.70 5.44
CA LEU A 89 -10.79 6.69 4.57
C LEU A 89 -11.24 6.53 3.11
N GLU A 90 -11.81 7.60 2.56
CA GLU A 90 -12.01 7.74 1.11
C GLU A 90 -10.81 8.47 0.49
N ILE A 91 -10.20 7.85 -0.51
CA ILE A 91 -9.03 8.38 -1.21
C ILE A 91 -9.51 9.27 -2.36
N GLU A 92 -9.45 10.58 -2.15
CA GLU A 92 -9.80 11.57 -3.16
C GLU A 92 -8.85 11.53 -4.37
N GLU A 93 -9.39 11.86 -5.55
CA GLU A 93 -8.64 12.20 -6.76
C GLU A 93 -8.29 13.70 -6.71
N GLU A 94 -7.06 14.07 -7.07
CA GLU A 94 -6.69 15.46 -7.45
C GLU A 94 -6.33 15.38 -8.92
#